data_AF-A0A9P8EFF8-F1
#
_entry.id   AF-A0A9P8EFF8-F1
#
_cell.length_a   1.000
_cell.length_b   1.000
_cell.length_c   1.000
_cell.angle_alpha   90.00
_cell.angle_beta   90.00
_cell.angle_gamma   90.00
#
_symmetry.space_group_name_H-M   'P 1'
#
loop_
_entity.id
_entity.type
_entity.pdbx_description
1 polymer ?
#
loop_
_entity_poly.entity_id
_entity_poly.type
_entity_poly.pdbx_seq_one_letter_code
_entity_poly.pdbx_strand_id
1 'polypeptide(L)'
;MSSNVHDDSIAPGTVRLIDANGELNVKHSEGHGDIVLVPTPSEDPEDPLNWTKKRKLLHTACMVMYTVMMVFPSAAVYSVAKPISTSTGISITTINRGTGVMFLLYGWSTVFWQAVALQYGKRPIYLISAAASVVVMAVAPMCRSSGTYLAIRILQGFLGGPVESLCEISMTDIWFAHERPLYIALYGVSLGASGKLAPVFSAFINSGMGWEWTLWWCAIGIGIAFVFCLLLMEETNYDRHTTQSSSLNSQAIFEGVSELGLSENEKATAKDDVQPQSWDMSRTHEKHTGRN
;
A
#
# COMPACT_ATOMS: atom_id res chain seq x y z
N MET A 1 -12.14 -36.71 -6.99
CA MET A 1 -12.68 -35.48 -7.60
C MET A 1 -12.17 -34.32 -6.78
N SER A 2 -11.27 -33.53 -7.34
CA SER A 2 -10.64 -32.36 -6.71
C SER A 2 -11.63 -31.18 -6.75
N SER A 3 -12.31 -30.93 -5.65
CA SER A 3 -13.13 -29.73 -5.43
C SER A 3 -12.20 -28.54 -5.21
N ASN A 4 -12.06 -27.70 -6.24
CA ASN A 4 -11.29 -26.47 -6.17
C ASN A 4 -11.96 -25.46 -5.24
N VAL A 5 -11.15 -24.61 -4.59
CA VAL A 5 -11.60 -23.44 -3.79
C VAL A 5 -12.46 -22.47 -4.61
N HIS A 6 -12.34 -22.55 -5.94
CA HIS A 6 -13.23 -21.92 -6.90
C HIS A 6 -14.32 -22.91 -7.29
N ASP A 7 -15.45 -22.81 -6.63
CA ASP A 7 -16.69 -23.41 -7.08
C ASP A 7 -17.25 -22.51 -8.19
N ASP A 8 -17.33 -23.02 -9.42
CA ASP A 8 -17.82 -22.29 -10.60
C ASP A 8 -19.29 -21.83 -10.47
N SER A 9 -20.00 -22.27 -9.42
CA SER A 9 -21.33 -21.78 -9.06
C SER A 9 -21.34 -20.45 -8.29
N ILE A 10 -20.17 -19.97 -7.83
CA ILE A 10 -20.02 -18.74 -7.06
C ILE A 10 -19.49 -17.63 -7.96
N ALA A 11 -20.00 -16.40 -7.80
CA ALA A 11 -19.59 -15.25 -8.59
C ALA A 11 -18.05 -15.09 -8.61
N PRO A 12 -17.44 -14.87 -9.80
CA PRO A 12 -16.00 -14.81 -9.97
C PRO A 12 -15.37 -13.77 -9.02
N GLY A 13 -14.37 -14.19 -8.25
CA GLY A 13 -13.71 -13.39 -7.21
C GLY A 13 -14.19 -13.66 -5.78
N THR A 14 -15.19 -14.51 -5.59
CA THR A 14 -15.65 -14.92 -4.25
C THR A 14 -14.86 -16.14 -3.76
N VAL A 15 -14.51 -16.16 -2.48
CA VAL A 15 -13.77 -17.25 -1.83
C VAL A 15 -14.62 -17.81 -0.69
N ARG A 16 -14.78 -19.14 -0.64
CA ARG A 16 -15.48 -19.81 0.46
C ARG A 16 -14.55 -19.94 1.67
N LEU A 17 -14.88 -19.26 2.77
CA LEU A 17 -14.09 -19.23 4.02
C LEU A 17 -14.51 -20.29 5.04
N ILE A 18 -15.68 -20.91 4.86
CA ILE A 18 -16.30 -21.85 5.79
C ILE A 18 -16.66 -23.13 5.01
N ASP A 19 -16.08 -24.25 5.45
CA ASP A 19 -16.30 -25.58 4.92
C ASP A 19 -16.89 -26.50 6.00
N ALA A 20 -18.18 -26.28 6.26
CA ALA A 20 -18.91 -27.01 7.30
C ALA A 20 -19.11 -28.49 6.98
N ASN A 21 -18.84 -28.88 5.72
CA ASN A 21 -19.10 -30.23 5.20
C ASN A 21 -17.80 -31.04 5.01
N GLY A 22 -16.62 -30.44 5.19
CA GLY A 22 -15.32 -31.10 4.99
C GLY A 22 -15.07 -31.53 3.54
N GLU A 23 -15.63 -30.80 2.58
CA GLU A 23 -15.56 -31.12 1.15
C GLU A 23 -14.29 -30.57 0.47
N LEU A 24 -13.52 -29.70 1.12
CA LEU A 24 -12.32 -29.06 0.58
C LEU A 24 -11.04 -29.67 1.19
N ASN A 25 -10.12 -30.14 0.34
CA ASN A 25 -8.78 -30.60 0.76
C ASN A 25 -7.83 -29.41 0.97
N VAL A 26 -8.08 -28.61 2.01
CA VAL A 26 -7.33 -27.39 2.34
C VAL A 26 -6.92 -27.40 3.82
N LYS A 27 -5.82 -26.73 4.17
CA LYS A 27 -5.42 -26.63 5.59
C LYS A 27 -6.49 -25.83 6.34
N HIS A 28 -7.08 -26.44 7.36
CA HIS A 28 -8.05 -25.80 8.25
C HIS A 28 -7.32 -25.20 9.48
N SER A 29 -7.95 -24.20 10.12
CA SER A 29 -7.41 -23.63 11.36
C SER A 29 -7.42 -24.66 12.50
N GLU A 30 -6.29 -24.80 13.23
CA GLU A 30 -6.11 -25.80 14.31
C GLU A 30 -7.15 -25.72 15.45
N GLY A 31 -7.91 -24.60 15.57
CA GLY A 31 -8.97 -24.43 16.57
C GLY A 31 -10.40 -24.50 16.03
N HIS A 32 -10.60 -24.37 14.72
CA HIS A 32 -11.89 -24.42 14.04
C HIS A 32 -11.71 -25.15 12.72
N GLY A 33 -11.91 -26.47 12.73
CA GLY A 33 -11.75 -27.37 11.56
C GLY A 33 -12.69 -27.09 10.39
N ASP A 34 -13.53 -26.07 10.50
CA ASP A 34 -14.49 -25.59 9.50
C ASP A 34 -13.92 -24.38 8.70
N ILE A 35 -12.90 -23.68 9.21
CA ILE A 35 -12.38 -22.47 8.55
C ILE A 35 -11.29 -22.81 7.54
N VAL A 36 -11.52 -22.47 6.28
CA VAL A 36 -10.56 -22.63 5.18
C VAL A 36 -9.51 -21.51 5.23
N LEU A 37 -8.22 -21.88 5.27
CA LEU A 37 -7.12 -20.92 5.20
C LEU A 37 -6.89 -20.49 3.74
N VAL A 38 -7.27 -19.25 3.43
CA VAL A 38 -7.00 -18.62 2.12
C VAL A 38 -6.09 -17.41 2.30
N PRO A 39 -4.98 -17.31 1.55
CA PRO A 39 -4.43 -18.29 0.60
C PRO A 39 -3.94 -19.58 1.29
N THR A 40 -3.90 -20.69 0.53
CA THR A 40 -3.39 -21.98 1.05
C THR A 40 -1.94 -21.80 1.50
N PRO A 41 -1.57 -22.13 2.75
CA PRO A 41 -0.20 -21.95 3.23
C PRO A 41 0.76 -22.81 2.39
N SER A 42 1.88 -22.23 1.91
CA SER A 42 2.94 -23.05 1.33
C SER A 42 3.48 -24.01 2.39
N GLU A 43 4.10 -25.12 1.98
CA GLU A 43 4.81 -26.05 2.88
C GLU A 43 6.14 -25.46 3.38
N ASP A 44 6.56 -24.30 2.86
CA ASP A 44 7.83 -23.68 3.21
C ASP A 44 7.80 -23.00 4.60
N PRO A 45 8.79 -23.28 5.48
CA PRO A 45 8.92 -22.64 6.79
C PRO A 45 9.13 -21.11 6.75
N GLU A 46 9.55 -20.60 5.59
CA GLU A 46 9.82 -19.17 5.36
C GLU A 46 8.59 -18.39 4.86
N ASP A 47 7.44 -19.04 4.63
CA ASP A 47 6.20 -18.34 4.30
C ASP A 47 5.73 -17.52 5.54
N PRO A 48 5.55 -16.19 5.43
CA PRO A 48 5.02 -15.34 6.49
C PRO A 48 3.66 -15.81 7.03
N LEU A 49 2.93 -16.60 6.23
CA LEU A 49 1.66 -17.22 6.61
C LEU A 49 1.82 -18.33 7.66
N ASN A 50 2.98 -19.00 7.73
CA ASN A 50 3.27 -20.09 8.67
C ASN A 50 3.90 -19.62 9.98
N TRP A 51 4.19 -18.31 10.14
CA TRP A 51 4.79 -17.79 11.36
C TRP A 51 3.91 -18.01 12.60
N THR A 52 4.55 -18.27 13.74
CA THR A 52 3.84 -18.34 15.03
C THR A 52 3.08 -17.04 15.31
N LYS A 53 1.89 -17.12 15.94
CA LYS A 53 1.03 -15.97 16.23
C LYS A 53 1.76 -14.82 16.93
N LYS A 54 2.76 -15.12 17.76
CA LYS A 54 3.61 -14.12 18.44
C LYS A 54 4.48 -13.32 17.46
N ARG A 55 5.07 -13.97 16.45
CA ARG A 55 5.86 -13.29 15.40
C ARG A 55 4.99 -12.43 14.50
N LYS A 56 3.81 -12.94 14.10
CA LYS A 56 2.82 -12.17 13.33
C LYS A 56 2.37 -10.91 14.07
N LEU A 57 2.09 -11.05 15.37
CA LEU A 57 1.71 -9.92 16.21
C LEU A 57 2.87 -8.93 16.41
N LEU A 58 4.11 -9.41 16.55
CA LEU A 58 5.29 -8.56 16.65
C LEU A 58 5.48 -7.71 15.38
N HIS A 59 5.38 -8.33 14.20
CA HIS A 59 5.49 -7.62 12.93
C HIS A 59 4.35 -6.60 12.76
N THR A 60 3.12 -6.98 13.13
CA THR A 60 1.97 -6.06 13.13
C THR A 60 2.17 -4.88 14.07
N ALA A 61 2.72 -5.11 15.26
CA ALA A 61 3.06 -4.04 16.20
C ALA A 61 4.15 -3.11 15.65
N CYS A 62 5.14 -3.65 14.93
CA CYS A 62 6.16 -2.84 14.24
C CYS A 62 5.52 -1.95 13.16
N MET A 63 4.62 -2.49 12.33
CA MET A 63 3.91 -1.72 11.30
C MET A 63 3.04 -0.61 11.89
N VAL A 64 2.31 -0.91 12.98
CA VAL A 64 1.48 0.08 13.68
C VAL A 64 2.36 1.18 14.28
N MET A 65 3.46 0.82 14.94
CA MET A 65 4.38 1.81 15.52
C MET A 65 5.01 2.71 14.44
N TYR A 66 5.46 2.12 13.34
CA TYR A 66 5.96 2.86 12.17
C TYR A 66 4.91 3.83 11.65
N THR A 67 3.66 3.37 11.47
CA THR A 67 2.55 4.20 10.98
C THR A 67 2.29 5.39 11.89
N VAL A 68 2.16 5.14 13.19
CA VAL A 68 1.89 6.18 14.20
C VAL A 68 3.00 7.22 14.18
N MET A 69 4.27 6.81 14.18
CA MET A 69 5.40 7.72 14.24
C MET A 69 5.64 8.50 12.94
N MET A 70 5.31 7.93 11.77
CA MET A 70 5.43 8.61 10.48
C MET A 70 4.31 9.63 10.22
N VAL A 71 3.11 9.37 10.74
CA VAL A 71 1.94 10.26 10.54
C VAL A 71 1.92 11.39 11.57
N PHE A 72 2.52 11.17 12.74
CA PHE A 72 2.59 12.16 13.82
C PHE A 72 3.12 13.55 13.40
N PRO A 73 4.25 13.70 12.68
CA PRO A 73 4.78 15.00 12.29
C PRO A 73 3.86 15.75 11.31
N SER A 74 3.13 15.02 10.47
CA SER A 74 2.18 15.59 9.51
C SER A 74 1.01 16.28 10.22
N ALA A 75 0.55 15.70 11.33
CA ALA A 75 -0.55 16.25 12.13
C ALA A 75 -0.09 17.22 13.23
N ALA A 76 1.09 17.05 13.81
CA ALA A 76 1.64 17.94 14.84
C ALA A 76 1.73 19.40 14.35
N VAL A 77 2.02 19.59 13.07
CA VAL A 77 2.22 20.91 12.44
C VAL A 77 1.01 21.81 12.53
N TYR A 78 -0.22 21.26 12.56
CA TYR A 78 -1.44 22.07 12.70
C TYR A 78 -1.49 22.85 14.02
N SER A 79 -0.94 22.29 15.09
CA SER A 79 -0.91 22.94 16.41
C SER A 79 0.19 24.02 16.49
N VAL A 80 1.34 23.77 15.86
CA VAL A 80 2.49 24.72 15.86
C VAL A 80 2.51 25.69 14.69
N ALA A 81 1.54 25.65 13.78
CA ALA A 81 1.49 26.52 12.58
C ALA A 81 1.51 28.01 12.92
N LYS A 82 0.79 28.44 13.97
CA LYS A 82 0.76 29.84 14.42
C LYS A 82 2.10 30.29 15.03
N PRO A 83 2.70 29.55 15.99
CA PRO A 83 4.07 29.80 16.46
C PRO A 83 5.10 29.87 15.34
N ILE A 84 5.06 28.93 14.38
CA ILE A 84 5.95 28.91 13.21
C ILE A 84 5.79 30.19 12.38
N SER A 85 4.55 30.60 12.13
CA SER A 85 4.26 31.82 11.37
C SER A 85 4.83 33.07 12.05
N THR A 86 4.68 33.19 13.37
CA THR A 86 5.21 34.32 14.14
C THR A 86 6.74 34.36 14.15
N SER A 87 7.41 33.21 14.24
CA SER A 87 8.88 33.15 14.34
C SER A 87 9.60 33.26 12.99
N THR A 88 9.02 32.71 11.93
CA THR A 88 9.63 32.68 10.58
C THR A 88 9.12 33.80 9.66
N GLY A 89 8.03 34.48 10.04
CA GLY A 89 7.35 35.47 9.19
C GLY A 89 6.61 34.86 8.00
N ILE A 90 6.54 33.52 7.91
CA ILE A 90 5.83 32.82 6.83
C ILE A 90 4.32 32.92 7.10
N SER A 91 3.54 33.31 6.10
CA SER A 91 2.08 33.37 6.22
C SER A 91 1.47 31.98 6.45
N ILE A 92 0.45 31.90 7.31
CA ILE A 92 -0.32 30.67 7.57
C ILE A 92 -0.88 30.07 6.27
N THR A 93 -1.23 30.90 5.28
CA THR A 93 -1.70 30.43 3.97
C THR A 93 -0.62 29.62 3.23
N THR A 94 0.64 30.04 3.34
CA THR A 94 1.78 29.34 2.73
C THR A 94 2.10 28.04 3.47
N ILE A 95 1.97 28.04 4.81
CA ILE A 95 2.11 26.84 5.63
C ILE A 95 1.06 25.79 5.22
N ASN A 96 -0.20 26.20 5.12
CA ASN A 96 -1.30 25.32 4.71
C ASN A 96 -1.12 24.81 3.27
N ARG A 97 -0.66 25.66 2.34
CA ARG A 97 -0.32 25.24 0.97
C ARG A 97 0.78 24.18 0.97
N GLY A 98 1.82 24.35 1.80
CA GLY A 98 2.89 23.35 1.95
C GLY A 98 2.37 22.02 2.48
N THR A 99 1.47 22.04 3.45
CA THR A 99 0.81 20.81 3.96
C THR A 99 -0.06 20.15 2.88
N GLY A 100 -0.80 20.92 2.08
CA GLY A 100 -1.58 20.38 0.95
C GLY A 100 -0.70 19.68 -0.09
N VAL A 101 0.43 20.28 -0.46
CA VAL A 101 1.41 19.68 -1.39
C VAL A 101 2.03 18.42 -0.80
N MET A 102 2.29 18.39 0.51
CA MET A 102 2.79 17.21 1.21
C MET A 102 1.80 16.03 1.05
N PHE A 103 0.51 16.23 1.32
CA PHE A 103 -0.51 15.17 1.17
C PHE A 103 -0.72 14.73 -0.28
N LEU A 104 -0.65 15.68 -1.23
CA LEU A 104 -0.70 15.35 -2.65
C LEU A 104 0.44 14.38 -3.04
N LEU A 105 1.65 14.65 -2.53
CA LEU A 105 2.81 13.81 -2.78
C LEU A 105 2.82 12.52 -1.97
N TYR A 106 2.21 12.47 -0.79
CA TYR A 106 1.94 11.22 -0.08
C TYR A 106 1.17 10.25 -0.99
N GLY A 107 0.08 10.73 -1.60
CA GLY A 107 -0.71 9.92 -2.53
C GLY A 107 0.11 9.48 -3.76
N TRP A 108 0.76 10.42 -4.44
CA TRP A 108 1.52 10.10 -5.67
C TRP A 108 2.74 9.20 -5.43
N SER A 109 3.40 9.35 -4.28
CA SER A 109 4.56 8.53 -3.95
C SER A 109 4.20 7.09 -3.64
N THR A 110 2.96 6.80 -3.19
CA THR A 110 2.53 5.41 -2.97
C THR A 110 2.67 4.55 -4.23
N VAL A 111 2.29 5.07 -5.41
CA VAL A 111 2.39 4.37 -6.69
C VAL A 111 3.84 4.00 -7.01
N PHE A 112 4.77 4.93 -6.78
CA PHE A 112 6.19 4.70 -7.00
C PHE A 112 6.74 3.67 -6.01
N TRP A 113 6.51 3.88 -4.72
CA TRP A 113 7.07 3.01 -3.68
C TRP A 113 6.47 1.61 -3.68
N GLN A 114 5.22 1.45 -4.09
CA GLN A 114 4.59 0.14 -4.25
C GLN A 114 5.27 -0.68 -5.34
N ALA A 115 5.60 -0.08 -6.49
CA ALA A 115 6.34 -0.76 -7.55
C ALA A 115 7.76 -1.15 -7.09
N VAL A 116 8.44 -0.25 -6.36
CA VAL A 116 9.78 -0.53 -5.80
C VAL A 116 9.70 -1.66 -4.76
N ALA A 117 8.62 -1.74 -3.97
CA ALA A 117 8.44 -2.76 -2.94
C ALA A 117 8.27 -4.16 -3.48
N LEU A 118 7.62 -4.28 -4.64
CA LEU A 118 7.49 -5.56 -5.32
C LEU A 118 8.85 -6.05 -5.84
N GLN A 119 9.72 -5.14 -6.32
CA GLN A 119 11.00 -5.51 -6.92
C GLN A 119 12.13 -5.74 -5.91
N TYR A 120 12.24 -4.90 -4.88
CA TYR A 120 13.38 -4.89 -3.95
C TYR A 120 13.05 -5.44 -2.56
N GLY A 121 11.80 -5.83 -2.33
CA GLY A 121 11.31 -6.25 -1.02
C GLY A 121 10.84 -5.07 -0.15
N LYS A 122 10.06 -5.40 0.87
CA LYS A 122 9.29 -4.41 1.65
C LYS A 122 10.10 -3.80 2.78
N ARG A 123 10.90 -4.59 3.50
CA ARG A 123 11.71 -4.10 4.63
C ARG A 123 12.70 -3.00 4.23
N PRO A 124 13.51 -3.10 3.15
CA PRO A 124 14.46 -2.04 2.82
C PRO A 124 13.74 -0.71 2.56
N ILE A 125 12.52 -0.74 2.01
CA ILE A 125 11.76 0.47 1.72
C ILE A 125 11.25 1.15 2.99
N TYR A 126 10.73 0.38 3.94
CA TYR A 126 10.37 0.92 5.26
C TYR A 126 11.57 1.58 5.95
N LEU A 127 12.73 0.93 5.88
CA LEU A 127 13.95 1.44 6.50
C LEU A 127 14.47 2.70 5.80
N ILE A 128 14.50 2.72 4.48
CA ILE A 128 14.91 3.89 3.69
C ILE A 128 13.96 5.06 3.94
N SER A 129 12.64 4.80 3.92
CA SER A 129 11.61 5.81 4.18
C SER A 129 11.75 6.39 5.58
N ALA A 130 11.84 5.55 6.61
CA ALA A 130 12.02 5.99 7.98
C ALA A 130 13.31 6.80 8.17
N ALA A 131 14.45 6.29 7.69
CA ALA A 131 15.74 6.97 7.80
C ALA A 131 15.73 8.33 7.10
N ALA A 132 15.19 8.39 5.88
CA ALA A 132 15.11 9.63 5.13
C ALA A 132 14.16 10.63 5.81
N SER A 133 13.03 10.18 6.36
CA SER A 133 12.12 11.02 7.14
C SER A 133 12.73 11.54 8.44
N VAL A 134 13.60 10.79 9.12
CA VAL A 134 14.37 11.32 10.28
C VAL A 134 15.22 12.52 9.86
N VAL A 135 15.95 12.40 8.74
CA VAL A 135 16.81 13.48 8.23
C VAL A 135 15.97 14.70 7.87
N VAL A 136 14.87 14.51 7.15
CA VAL A 136 13.98 15.62 6.73
C VAL A 136 13.36 16.31 7.94
N MET A 137 12.93 15.57 8.97
CA MET A 137 12.38 16.14 10.20
C MET A 137 13.45 16.82 11.07
N ALA A 138 14.70 16.35 11.05
CA ALA A 138 15.80 17.00 11.75
C ALA A 138 16.18 18.36 11.11
N VAL A 139 16.04 18.50 9.79
CA VAL A 139 16.30 19.76 9.06
C VAL A 139 15.11 20.72 9.13
N ALA A 140 13.89 20.20 9.32
CA ALA A 140 12.66 21.00 9.38
C ALA A 140 12.69 22.23 10.32
N PRO A 141 13.17 22.16 11.58
CA PRO A 141 13.22 23.31 12.48
C PRO A 141 14.22 24.40 12.04
N MET A 142 15.21 24.06 11.21
CA MET A 142 16.23 25.01 10.75
C MET A 142 15.74 25.90 9.60
N CYS A 143 14.59 25.57 9.00
CA CYS A 143 14.12 26.25 7.81
C CYS A 143 13.28 27.48 8.14
N ARG A 144 13.86 28.65 7.82
CA ARG A 144 13.25 29.97 8.05
C ARG A 144 12.73 30.65 6.77
N SER A 145 12.84 30.00 5.61
CA SER A 145 12.36 30.53 4.33
C SER A 145 11.16 29.74 3.81
N SER A 146 10.19 30.44 3.21
CA SER A 146 9.01 29.85 2.57
C SER A 146 9.38 28.79 1.52
N GLY A 147 10.44 29.02 0.74
CA GLY A 147 10.89 28.06 -0.27
C GLY A 147 11.47 26.79 0.34
N THR A 148 12.31 26.94 1.37
CA THR A 148 12.90 25.81 2.10
C THR A 148 11.83 24.99 2.83
N TYR A 149 10.81 25.66 3.39
CA TYR A 149 9.69 25.00 4.05
C TYR A 149 8.89 24.13 3.05
N LEU A 150 8.61 24.67 1.86
CA LEU A 150 7.92 23.91 0.82
C LEU A 150 8.76 22.72 0.33
N ALA A 151 10.06 22.89 0.16
CA ALA A 151 10.96 21.81 -0.24
C ALA A 151 10.98 20.65 0.78
N ILE A 152 11.05 20.95 2.08
CA ILE A 152 10.94 19.93 3.13
C ILE A 152 9.60 19.22 3.08
N ARG A 153 8.50 19.94 2.85
CA ARG A 153 7.17 19.32 2.74
C ARG A 153 7.05 18.39 1.55
N ILE A 154 7.66 18.76 0.43
CA ILE A 154 7.74 17.92 -0.77
C ILE A 154 8.54 16.65 -0.47
N LEU A 155 9.71 16.78 0.15
CA LEU A 155 10.55 15.64 0.52
C LEU A 155 9.86 14.73 1.53
N GLN A 156 9.24 15.29 2.57
CA GLN A 156 8.51 14.53 3.56
C GLN A 156 7.31 13.79 2.95
N GLY A 157 6.57 14.43 2.03
CA GLY A 157 5.46 13.81 1.34
C GLY A 157 5.88 12.65 0.44
N PHE A 158 7.00 12.80 -0.28
CA PHE A 158 7.50 11.75 -1.16
C PHE A 158 8.12 10.58 -0.38
N LEU A 159 8.87 10.86 0.67
CA LEU A 159 9.53 9.84 1.49
C LEU A 159 8.56 9.15 2.44
N GLY A 160 7.52 9.83 2.89
CA GLY A 160 6.50 9.29 3.79
C GLY A 160 5.46 8.39 3.10
N GLY A 161 5.35 8.44 1.77
CA GLY A 161 4.39 7.66 0.97
C GLY A 161 4.21 6.19 1.33
N PRO A 162 5.27 5.40 1.58
CA PRO A 162 5.15 3.97 1.86
C PRO A 162 4.21 3.65 3.03
N VAL A 163 4.03 4.57 3.98
CA VAL A 163 3.16 4.33 5.14
C VAL A 163 1.70 4.07 4.77
N GLU A 164 1.21 4.70 3.70
CA GLU A 164 -0.21 4.65 3.32
C GLU A 164 -0.56 3.35 2.60
N SER A 165 0.33 2.85 1.73
CA SER A 165 0.07 1.67 0.90
C SER A 165 0.76 0.41 1.42
N LEU A 166 2.03 0.51 1.81
CA LEU A 166 2.83 -0.68 2.08
C LEU A 166 2.38 -1.40 3.35
N CYS A 167 1.90 -0.64 4.35
CA CYS A 167 1.37 -1.19 5.61
C CYS A 167 0.16 -2.10 5.37
N GLU A 168 -0.75 -1.70 4.48
CA GLU A 168 -1.92 -2.51 4.15
C GLU A 168 -1.51 -3.81 3.45
N ILE A 169 -0.65 -3.71 2.43
CA ILE A 169 -0.15 -4.88 1.68
C ILE A 169 0.63 -5.82 2.59
N SER A 170 1.44 -5.29 3.51
CA SER A 170 2.18 -6.14 4.46
C SER A 170 1.24 -6.85 5.44
N MET A 171 0.09 -6.25 5.80
CA MET A 171 -0.94 -6.93 6.59
C MET A 171 -1.67 -8.02 5.80
N THR A 172 -1.87 -7.84 4.50
CA THR A 172 -2.50 -8.86 3.65
C THR A 172 -1.68 -10.12 3.51
N ASP A 173 -0.37 -10.01 3.68
CA ASP A 173 0.56 -11.10 3.39
C ASP A 173 0.81 -12.01 4.60
N ILE A 174 0.60 -11.49 5.82
CA ILE A 174 0.87 -12.18 7.09
C ILE A 174 -0.41 -12.82 7.66
N TRP A 175 -1.56 -12.19 7.45
CA TRP A 175 -2.84 -12.59 8.04
C TRP A 175 -3.75 -13.29 7.02
N PHE A 176 -4.37 -14.38 7.45
CA PHE A 176 -5.37 -15.10 6.66
C PHE A 176 -6.60 -14.23 6.40
N ALA A 177 -7.34 -14.53 5.32
CA ALA A 177 -8.52 -13.75 4.91
C ALA A 177 -9.57 -13.53 6.00
N HIS A 178 -9.74 -14.47 6.93
CA HIS A 178 -10.71 -14.37 8.04
C HIS A 178 -10.25 -13.45 9.19
N GLU A 179 -8.94 -13.30 9.42
CA GLU A 179 -8.37 -12.45 10.48
C GLU A 179 -7.90 -11.09 9.96
N ARG A 180 -7.57 -11.00 8.66
CA ARG A 180 -7.05 -9.80 7.99
C ARG A 180 -7.88 -8.51 8.26
N PRO A 181 -9.22 -8.51 8.21
CA PRO A 181 -10.00 -7.28 8.42
C PRO A 181 -9.80 -6.66 9.81
N LEU A 182 -9.60 -7.49 10.84
CA LEU A 182 -9.38 -7.01 12.22
C LEU A 182 -8.08 -6.21 12.31
N TYR A 183 -7.00 -6.71 11.69
CA TYR A 183 -5.69 -6.06 11.76
C TYR A 183 -5.60 -4.82 10.86
N ILE A 184 -6.27 -4.83 9.71
CA ILE A 184 -6.43 -3.63 8.88
C ILE A 184 -7.27 -2.57 9.61
N ALA A 185 -8.32 -2.98 10.33
CA ALA A 185 -9.09 -2.06 11.17
C ALA A 185 -8.24 -1.49 12.32
N LEU A 186 -7.39 -2.30 12.96
CA LEU A 186 -6.45 -1.85 13.98
C LEU A 186 -5.46 -0.82 13.43
N TYR A 187 -4.94 -1.03 12.21
CA TYR A 187 -4.14 -0.05 11.50
C TYR A 187 -4.89 1.24 11.24
N GLY A 188 -6.11 1.18 10.69
CA GLY A 188 -6.94 2.35 10.43
C GLY A 188 -7.26 3.15 11.70
N VAL A 189 -7.57 2.47 12.81
CA VAL A 189 -7.78 3.11 14.12
C VAL A 189 -6.48 3.77 14.60
N SER A 190 -5.34 3.10 14.46
CA SER A 190 -4.04 3.65 14.88
C SER A 190 -3.65 4.87 14.06
N LEU A 191 -3.87 4.83 12.74
CA LEU A 191 -3.69 5.95 11.82
C LEU A 191 -4.57 7.14 12.23
N GLY A 192 -5.86 6.92 12.42
CA GLY A 192 -6.80 7.95 12.87
C GLY A 192 -6.47 8.52 14.25
N ALA A 193 -6.15 7.65 15.22
CA ALA A 193 -5.77 8.04 16.57
C ALA A 193 -4.50 8.90 16.57
N SER A 194 -3.48 8.52 15.79
CA SER A 194 -2.24 9.28 15.68
C SER A 194 -2.49 10.71 15.16
N GLY A 195 -3.34 10.87 14.15
CA GLY A 195 -3.68 12.19 13.59
C GLY A 195 -4.42 13.10 14.58
N LYS A 196 -5.19 12.54 15.53
CA LYS A 196 -5.89 13.30 16.57
C LYS A 196 -5.05 13.57 17.81
N LEU A 197 -4.18 12.63 18.18
CA LEU A 197 -3.30 12.77 19.35
C LEU A 197 -2.11 13.69 19.07
N ALA A 198 -1.57 13.70 17.84
CA ALA A 198 -0.38 14.47 17.51
C ALA A 198 -0.49 15.99 17.81
N PRO A 199 -1.59 16.69 17.47
CA PRO A 199 -1.76 18.10 17.84
C PRO A 199 -1.78 18.35 19.35
N VAL A 200 -2.29 17.40 20.15
CA VAL A 200 -2.39 17.51 21.62
C VAL A 200 -1.00 17.45 22.24
N PHE A 201 -0.21 16.44 21.88
CA PHE A 201 1.18 16.32 22.32
C PHE A 201 2.03 17.50 21.84
N SER A 202 1.83 17.91 20.59
CA SER A 202 2.51 19.07 20.00
C SER A 202 2.20 20.37 20.75
N ALA A 203 0.94 20.59 21.14
CA ALA A 203 0.53 21.79 21.89
C ALA A 203 1.18 21.82 23.29
N PHE A 204 1.24 20.68 23.96
CA PHE A 204 1.85 20.54 25.28
C PHE A 204 3.35 20.85 25.23
N ILE A 205 4.08 20.24 24.28
CA ILE A 205 5.52 20.48 24.11
C ILE A 205 5.80 21.93 23.74
N ASN A 206 5.00 22.50 22.83
CA ASN A 206 5.17 23.89 22.40
C ASN A 206 4.98 24.89 23.55
N SER A 207 4.14 24.58 24.54
CA SER A 207 3.90 25.46 25.70
C SER A 207 5.09 25.52 26.66
N GLY A 208 5.91 24.46 26.72
CA GLY A 208 7.08 24.40 27.61
C GLY A 208 8.41 24.71 26.92
N MET A 209 8.68 24.06 25.78
CA MET A 209 9.99 24.06 25.11
C MET A 209 10.00 24.82 23.78
N GLY A 210 8.84 25.28 23.29
CA GLY A 210 8.70 25.99 22.03
C GLY A 210 8.51 25.09 20.80
N TRP A 211 8.29 25.73 19.65
CA TRP A 211 7.81 25.06 18.43
C TRP A 211 8.89 24.24 17.72
N GLU A 212 10.16 24.66 17.82
CA GLU A 212 11.27 23.95 17.19
C GLU A 212 11.38 22.55 17.81
N TRP A 213 11.38 22.46 19.15
CA TRP A 213 11.48 21.21 19.90
C TRP A 213 10.38 20.21 19.59
N THR A 214 9.16 20.66 19.27
CA THR A 214 8.11 19.76 18.80
C THR A 214 8.54 18.95 17.57
N LEU A 215 9.23 19.59 16.62
CA LEU A 215 9.71 18.92 15.41
C LEU A 215 10.90 17.99 15.70
N TRP A 216 11.80 18.37 16.62
CA TRP A 216 12.87 17.50 17.09
C TRP A 216 12.33 16.23 17.76
N TRP A 217 11.30 16.35 18.60
CA TRP A 217 10.62 15.20 19.21
C TRP A 217 9.97 14.29 18.17
N CYS A 218 9.39 14.86 17.11
CA CYS A 218 8.88 14.08 15.98
C CYS A 218 10.02 13.31 15.27
N ALA A 219 11.17 13.95 15.05
CA ALA A 219 12.34 13.29 14.45
C ALA A 219 12.86 12.14 15.33
N ILE A 220 12.92 12.33 16.65
CA ILE A 220 13.30 11.28 17.61
C ILE A 220 12.30 10.13 17.59
N GLY A 221 10.99 10.42 17.55
CA GLY A 221 9.94 9.40 17.46
C GLY A 221 10.07 8.52 16.21
N ILE A 222 10.33 9.12 15.05
CA ILE A 222 10.61 8.36 13.81
C ILE A 222 11.93 7.59 13.95
N GLY A 223 12.95 8.15 14.59
CA GLY A 223 14.21 7.46 14.84
C GLY A 223 14.05 6.22 15.73
N ILE A 224 13.20 6.29 16.75
CA ILE A 224 12.85 5.14 17.59
C ILE A 224 12.13 4.09 16.74
N ALA A 225 11.15 4.49 15.92
CA ALA A 225 10.47 3.57 15.01
C ALA A 225 11.44 2.94 14.01
N PHE A 226 12.41 3.68 13.50
CA PHE A 226 13.46 3.16 12.61
C PHE A 226 14.29 2.07 13.30
N VAL A 227 14.80 2.32 14.52
CA VAL A 227 15.57 1.33 15.28
C VAL A 227 14.71 0.11 15.62
N PHE A 228 13.44 0.33 15.98
CA PHE A 228 12.52 -0.74 16.28
C PHE A 228 12.24 -1.62 15.06
N CYS A 229 11.97 -1.00 13.90
CA CYS A 229 11.81 -1.71 12.63
C CYS A 229 13.12 -2.37 12.16
N LEU A 230 14.29 -1.79 12.43
CA LEU A 230 15.57 -2.41 12.09
C LEU A 230 15.77 -3.75 12.82
N LEU A 231 15.49 -3.75 14.13
CA LEU A 231 15.79 -4.89 15.00
C LEU A 231 14.70 -5.97 14.98
N LEU A 232 13.42 -5.59 14.89
CA LEU A 232 12.31 -6.52 15.06
C LEU A 232 11.55 -6.85 13.77
N MET A 233 11.76 -6.10 12.69
CA MET A 233 11.01 -6.32 11.45
C MET A 233 11.69 -7.40 10.59
N GLU A 234 11.08 -8.58 10.58
CA GLU A 234 11.40 -9.67 9.65
C GLU A 234 10.90 -9.34 8.23
N GLU A 235 11.60 -9.80 7.19
CA GLU A 235 11.22 -9.59 5.78
C GLU A 235 9.90 -10.31 5.47
N THR A 236 8.99 -9.63 4.78
CA THR A 236 7.68 -10.18 4.38
C THR A 236 7.56 -10.46 2.90
N ASN A 237 8.62 -10.21 2.10
CA ASN A 237 8.60 -10.52 0.69
C ASN A 237 8.86 -12.02 0.51
N TYR A 238 7.79 -12.81 0.51
CA TYR A 238 7.83 -14.21 0.11
C TYR A 238 7.22 -14.32 -1.27
N ASP A 239 8.05 -14.62 -2.26
CA ASP A 239 7.60 -14.87 -3.62
C ASP A 239 6.89 -16.23 -3.61
N ARG A 240 5.58 -16.22 -3.37
CA ARG A 240 4.74 -17.39 -3.62
C ARG A 240 4.75 -17.58 -5.13
N HIS A 241 5.75 -18.29 -5.66
CA HIS A 241 5.61 -18.94 -6.94
C HIS A 241 4.32 -19.73 -6.85
N THR A 242 3.29 -19.22 -7.51
CA THR A 242 1.99 -19.85 -7.67
C THR A 242 2.24 -21.24 -8.23
N THR A 243 2.44 -22.22 -7.35
CA THR A 243 2.23 -23.63 -7.65
C THR A 243 0.73 -23.86 -7.49
N GLN A 244 -0.04 -23.07 -8.24
CA GLN A 244 -1.44 -23.28 -8.58
C GLN A 244 -1.57 -22.92 -10.05
N SER A 245 -1.11 -23.85 -10.90
CA SER A 245 -1.88 -24.26 -12.08
C SER A 245 -2.49 -23.16 -12.96
N SER A 246 -1.85 -22.01 -13.16
CA SER A 246 -2.26 -21.07 -14.21
C SER A 246 -1.73 -21.47 -15.59
N SER A 247 -0.68 -22.31 -15.65
CA SER A 247 -0.17 -22.88 -16.90
C SER A 247 -0.98 -24.08 -17.42
N LEU A 248 -1.74 -24.77 -16.54
CA LEU A 248 -2.58 -25.91 -16.97
C LEU A 248 -3.93 -25.47 -17.52
N ASN A 249 -4.47 -24.31 -17.10
CA ASN A 249 -5.73 -23.80 -17.67
C ASN A 249 -5.56 -23.13 -19.04
N SER A 250 -4.39 -22.58 -19.37
CA SER A 250 -4.16 -22.05 -20.72
C SER A 250 -3.92 -23.14 -21.77
N GLN A 251 -3.39 -24.30 -21.39
CA GLN A 251 -3.24 -25.46 -22.28
C GLN A 251 -4.54 -26.26 -22.43
N ALA A 252 -5.31 -26.44 -21.35
CA ALA A 252 -6.61 -27.13 -21.41
C ALA A 252 -7.67 -26.36 -22.23
N ILE A 253 -7.60 -25.02 -22.25
CA ILE A 253 -8.46 -24.21 -23.15
C ILE A 253 -8.02 -24.37 -24.62
N PHE A 254 -6.74 -24.59 -24.91
CA PHE A 254 -6.28 -24.79 -26.29
C PHE A 254 -6.55 -26.21 -26.82
N GLU A 255 -6.48 -27.24 -25.97
CA GLU A 255 -6.86 -28.62 -26.33
C GLU A 255 -8.39 -28.82 -26.40
N GLY A 256 -9.15 -28.24 -25.48
CA GLY A 256 -10.62 -28.34 -25.48
C GLY A 256 -11.31 -27.64 -26.66
N VAL A 257 -10.64 -26.65 -27.27
CA VAL A 257 -11.09 -26.02 -28.52
C VAL A 257 -10.74 -26.87 -29.75
N SER A 258 -9.78 -27.81 -29.63
CA SER A 258 -9.41 -28.72 -30.72
C SER A 258 -10.31 -29.96 -30.83
N GLU A 259 -10.96 -30.38 -29.73
CA GLU A 259 -11.86 -31.55 -29.70
C GLU A 259 -13.33 -31.24 -29.99
N LEU A 260 -13.77 -29.97 -29.91
CA LEU A 260 -15.11 -29.57 -30.34
C LEU A 260 -15.09 -29.25 -31.84
N GLY A 261 -15.24 -30.29 -32.65
CA GLY A 261 -15.43 -30.21 -34.09
C GLY A 261 -16.60 -29.30 -34.48
N LEU A 262 -16.30 -28.05 -34.81
CA LEU A 262 -17.20 -27.15 -35.51
C LEU A 262 -17.11 -27.44 -37.02
N SER A 263 -18.28 -27.73 -37.60
CA SER A 263 -18.47 -28.05 -39.01
C SER A 263 -17.99 -26.92 -39.93
N GLU A 264 -17.51 -27.30 -41.11
CA GLU A 264 -16.82 -26.46 -42.11
C GLU A 264 -17.59 -25.27 -42.70
N ASN A 265 -18.85 -25.02 -42.32
CA ASN A 265 -19.70 -24.03 -43.00
C ASN A 265 -19.74 -22.63 -42.37
N GLU A 266 -19.04 -22.39 -41.26
CA GLU A 266 -19.01 -21.07 -40.57
C GLU A 266 -17.66 -20.34 -40.68
N LYS A 267 -16.75 -20.84 -41.53
CA LYS A 267 -15.44 -20.20 -41.78
C LYS A 267 -15.45 -19.14 -42.90
N ALA A 268 -16.54 -19.02 -43.66
CA ALA A 268 -16.62 -18.09 -44.79
C ALA A 268 -17.04 -16.67 -44.39
N THR A 269 -17.74 -16.47 -43.27
CA THR A 269 -18.35 -15.17 -42.94
C THR A 269 -17.52 -14.31 -41.99
N ALA A 270 -16.56 -14.89 -41.25
CA ALA A 270 -15.77 -14.16 -40.25
C ALA A 270 -14.43 -13.61 -40.76
N LYS A 271 -14.09 -13.83 -42.04
CA LYS A 271 -12.77 -13.44 -42.62
C LYS A 271 -12.74 -12.04 -43.25
N ASP A 272 -13.88 -11.38 -43.44
CA ASP A 272 -13.95 -10.10 -44.16
C ASP A 272 -13.99 -8.85 -43.25
N ASP A 273 -14.19 -8.99 -41.94
CA ASP A 273 -14.44 -7.83 -41.06
C ASP A 273 -13.24 -7.32 -40.22
N VAL A 274 -12.01 -7.78 -40.49
CA VAL A 274 -10.82 -7.27 -39.76
C VAL A 274 -9.68 -6.92 -40.72
N GLN A 275 -9.70 -5.71 -41.27
CA GLN A 275 -8.53 -5.00 -41.80
C GLN A 275 -8.19 -3.81 -40.86
N PRO A 276 -6.92 -3.60 -40.49
CA PRO A 276 -6.53 -2.59 -39.51
C PRO A 276 -6.47 -1.18 -40.14
N GLN A 277 -7.24 -0.22 -39.61
CA GLN A 277 -7.11 1.19 -39.98
C GLN A 277 -5.84 1.81 -39.36
N SER A 278 -4.83 2.06 -40.19
CA SER A 278 -3.69 2.93 -39.88
C SER A 278 -4.09 4.40 -40.02
N TRP A 279 -3.91 5.21 -38.98
CA TRP A 279 -4.19 6.65 -38.99
C TRP A 279 -3.03 7.40 -39.68
N ASP A 280 -3.31 8.16 -40.75
CA ASP A 280 -2.28 8.90 -41.49
C ASP A 280 -2.52 10.41 -41.36
N MET A 281 -1.57 11.12 -40.73
CA MET A 281 -1.63 12.56 -40.40
C MET A 281 -1.23 13.44 -41.60
N SER A 282 -2.08 13.54 -42.64
CA SER A 282 -1.77 14.43 -43.78
C SER A 282 -2.95 15.08 -44.51
N ARG A 283 -4.18 15.07 -43.98
CA ARG A 283 -5.33 15.74 -44.63
C ARG A 283 -6.05 16.75 -43.74
N THR A 284 -5.33 17.74 -43.23
CA THR A 284 -5.89 19.07 -42.95
C THR A 284 -5.52 19.99 -44.08
N HIS A 285 -6.43 20.14 -45.05
CA HIS A 285 -6.60 21.27 -45.97
C HIS A 285 -7.26 20.73 -47.24
N GLU A 286 -8.59 20.71 -47.30
CA GLU A 286 -9.31 21.23 -48.47
C GLU A 286 -10.83 21.16 -48.27
N LYS A 287 -11.44 22.34 -48.46
CA LYS A 287 -12.77 22.52 -49.08
C LYS A 287 -14.00 22.27 -48.21
N HIS A 288 -14.29 23.28 -47.39
CA HIS A 288 -15.61 23.93 -47.49
C HIS A 288 -15.74 24.58 -48.88
N THR A 289 -16.47 23.99 -49.81
CA THR A 289 -16.91 24.67 -51.05
C THR A 289 -18.16 24.00 -51.62
N GLY A 290 -19.23 24.79 -51.82
CA GLY A 290 -20.39 24.49 -52.70
C GLY A 290 -21.40 23.49 -52.12
N ARG A 291 -22.54 23.88 -51.55
CA ARG A 291 -23.72 24.52 -52.17
C ARG A 291 -24.35 23.66 -53.29
N ASN A 292 -25.50 23.07 -52.98
CA ASN A 292 -26.78 23.33 -53.67
C ASN A 292 -27.94 22.98 -52.74
#